data_AF-A0A940N9X2-F1
#
_entry.id   AF-A0A940N9X2-F1
#
_cell.length_a   1.000
_cell.length_b   1.000
_cell.length_c   1.000
_cell.angle_alpha   90.00
_cell.angle_beta   90.00
_cell.angle_gamma   90.00
#
_symmetry.space_group_name_H-M   'P 1'
#
loop_
_entity.id
_entity.type
_entity.pdbx_description
1 polymer ?
#
loop_
_entity_poly.entity_id
_entity_poly.type
_entity_poly.pdbx_seq_one_letter_code
_entity_poly.pdbx_strand_id
1 'polypeptide(L)'
;MENFPRNCSTPAALALLLIGCAAAGVPQSGPHLSPTECRDLAALRSNAPPTRAQQQSELSALRKAGYNPSPWNDDPKFPEDLHAAQRLVDHWFETECQQFQPG
;
A
#
# COMPACT_ATOMS: atom_id res chain seq x y z
N MET A 1 1.17 -63.71 29.63
CA MET A 1 0.48 -62.55 29.04
C MET A 1 1.02 -61.32 29.78
N GLU A 2 2.17 -60.77 29.38
CA GLU A 2 2.31 -59.80 28.26
C GLU A 2 1.73 -58.42 28.67
N ASN A 3 2.39 -57.25 28.63
CA ASN A 3 3.70 -56.78 28.15
C ASN A 3 3.98 -55.43 28.88
N PHE A 4 5.22 -55.15 29.31
CA PHE A 4 5.66 -53.79 29.65
C PHE A 4 6.45 -53.22 28.46
N PRO A 5 5.94 -52.20 27.74
CA PRO A 5 6.78 -51.46 26.83
C PRO A 5 7.53 -50.36 27.61
N ARG A 6 8.78 -50.68 27.94
CA ARG A 6 9.86 -49.71 28.19
C ARG A 6 10.26 -49.12 26.85
N ASN A 7 9.95 -47.84 26.61
CA ASN A 7 10.46 -47.04 25.49
C ASN A 7 10.28 -45.55 25.86
N CYS A 8 11.11 -44.59 25.49
CA CYS A 8 12.50 -44.53 25.06
C CYS A 8 12.77 -43.02 25.01
N SER A 9 13.79 -42.52 25.71
CA SER A 9 14.21 -41.14 25.56
C SER A 9 14.84 -40.94 24.18
N THR A 10 14.22 -40.14 23.33
CA THR A 10 14.88 -39.46 22.20
C THR A 10 14.16 -38.14 21.90
N PRO A 11 14.72 -36.97 22.21
CA PRO A 11 14.24 -35.72 21.64
C PRO A 11 14.77 -35.64 20.20
N ALA A 12 13.94 -36.04 19.24
CA ALA A 12 14.30 -36.02 17.82
C ALA A 12 13.92 -34.68 17.17
N ALA A 13 14.97 -33.96 16.77
CA ALA A 13 15.07 -33.11 15.59
C ALA A 13 14.16 -31.87 15.48
N LEU A 14 14.75 -30.74 15.89
CA LEU A 14 14.58 -29.44 15.24
C LEU A 14 14.75 -29.58 13.71
N ALA A 15 13.74 -29.18 12.94
CA ALA A 15 13.89 -28.78 11.54
C ALA A 15 12.87 -27.68 11.23
N LEU A 16 13.11 -26.51 11.81
CA LEU A 16 12.79 -25.25 11.16
C LEU A 16 13.65 -25.16 9.88
N LEU A 17 13.18 -24.36 8.92
CA LEU A 17 13.80 -23.89 7.66
C LEU A 17 13.02 -24.37 6.41
N LEU A 18 12.50 -23.55 5.48
CA LEU A 18 12.67 -22.12 5.21
C LEU A 18 11.69 -21.62 4.10
N ILE A 19 11.38 -20.33 4.19
CA ILE A 19 11.23 -19.32 3.10
C ILE A 19 10.01 -19.45 2.18
N GLY A 20 8.94 -18.74 2.55
CA GLY A 20 8.03 -18.16 1.58
C GLY A 20 8.71 -16.99 0.87
N CYS A 21 8.81 -17.04 -0.45
CA CYS A 21 9.14 -15.87 -1.27
C CYS A 21 7.96 -14.89 -1.23
N ALA A 22 7.92 -14.03 -0.23
CA ALA A 22 7.24 -12.76 -0.41
C ALA A 22 8.08 -11.97 -1.43
N ALA A 23 7.61 -11.90 -2.67
CA ALA A 23 8.02 -10.85 -3.58
C ALA A 23 7.52 -9.52 -2.98
N ALA A 24 8.20 -9.05 -1.93
CA ALA A 24 8.14 -7.67 -1.53
C ALA A 24 8.67 -6.90 -2.73
N GLY A 25 7.76 -6.25 -3.46
CA GLY A 25 8.11 -5.37 -4.57
C GLY A 25 9.25 -4.48 -4.14
N VAL A 26 10.31 -4.46 -4.96
CA VAL A 26 11.49 -3.62 -4.74
C VAL A 26 10.97 -2.21 -4.45
N PRO A 27 11.35 -1.57 -3.33
CA PRO A 27 11.00 -0.17 -3.13
C PRO A 27 11.62 0.59 -4.30
N GLN A 28 10.76 1.13 -5.16
CA GLN A 28 11.19 1.94 -6.29
C GLN A 28 11.89 3.15 -5.68
N SER A 29 13.23 3.23 -5.77
CA SER A 29 14.04 4.29 -5.15
C SER A 29 13.88 5.67 -5.83
N GLY A 30 12.69 5.97 -6.37
CA GLY A 30 12.33 7.23 -6.98
C GLY A 30 11.07 7.81 -6.32
N PRO A 31 10.71 9.06 -6.65
CA PRO A 31 9.49 9.68 -6.14
C PRO A 31 8.25 8.84 -6.48
N HIS A 32 7.32 8.74 -5.55
CA HIS A 32 6.06 8.02 -5.72
C HIS A 32 5.16 8.74 -6.73
N LEU A 33 5.20 10.08 -6.70
CA LEU A 33 4.43 10.95 -7.57
C LEU A 33 5.26 11.36 -8.78
N SER A 34 4.67 11.20 -9.96
CA SER A 34 5.20 11.76 -11.20
C SER A 34 4.99 13.28 -11.25
N PRO A 35 5.77 14.01 -12.07
CA PRO A 35 5.56 15.45 -12.26
C PRO A 35 4.14 15.82 -12.72
N THR A 36 3.51 14.95 -13.52
CA THR A 36 2.11 15.12 -13.96
C THR A 36 1.15 14.95 -12.80
N GLU A 37 1.32 13.92 -11.96
CA GLU A 37 0.47 13.73 -10.77
C GLU A 37 0.62 14.91 -9.81
N CYS A 38 1.83 15.41 -9.57
CA CYS A 38 2.03 16.61 -8.75
C CYS A 38 1.27 17.83 -9.28
N ARG A 39 1.40 18.15 -10.58
CA ARG A 39 0.69 19.29 -11.19
C ARG A 39 -0.83 19.12 -11.08
N ASP A 40 -1.32 17.92 -11.33
CA ASP A 40 -2.75 17.64 -11.35
C ASP A 40 -3.34 17.66 -9.93
N LEU A 41 -2.64 17.10 -8.93
CA LEU A 41 -3.01 17.18 -7.51
C LEU A 41 -3.02 18.63 -7.00
N ALA A 42 -2.04 19.46 -7.41
CA ALA A 42 -2.03 20.88 -7.08
C ALA A 42 -3.26 21.61 -7.65
N ALA A 43 -3.66 21.28 -8.89
CA ALA A 43 -4.86 21.83 -9.49
C ALA A 43 -6.13 21.40 -8.74
N LEU A 44 -6.23 20.15 -8.27
CA LEU A 44 -7.35 19.69 -7.43
C LEU A 44 -7.48 20.48 -6.12
N ARG A 45 -6.35 20.90 -5.52
CA ARG A 45 -6.33 21.73 -4.29
C ARG A 45 -6.75 23.18 -4.53
N SER A 46 -6.76 23.66 -5.78
CA SER A 46 -7.06 25.06 -6.13
C SER A 46 -8.54 25.44 -6.08
N ASN A 47 -9.43 24.56 -5.61
CA ASN A 47 -10.89 24.72 -5.62
C ASN A 47 -11.53 24.91 -7.02
N ALA A 48 -10.76 24.69 -8.10
CA ALA A 48 -11.30 24.66 -9.45
C ALA A 48 -12.07 23.34 -9.71
N PRO A 49 -13.10 23.34 -10.57
CA PRO A 49 -13.78 22.10 -10.96
C PRO A 49 -12.79 21.08 -11.54
N PRO A 50 -12.75 19.84 -11.00
CA PRO A 50 -11.77 18.86 -11.41
C PRO A 50 -12.06 18.33 -12.81
N THR A 51 -11.02 18.22 -13.63
CA THR A 51 -11.08 17.53 -14.92
C THR A 51 -10.98 16.02 -14.73
N ARG A 52 -11.46 15.24 -15.71
CA ARG A 52 -11.31 13.77 -15.71
C ARG A 52 -9.84 13.35 -15.60
N ALA A 53 -8.93 14.06 -16.26
CA ALA A 53 -7.51 13.76 -16.22
C ALA A 53 -6.94 13.92 -14.80
N GLN A 54 -7.31 15.01 -14.11
CA GLN A 54 -6.86 15.25 -12.73
C GLN A 54 -7.40 14.18 -11.76
N GLN A 55 -8.67 13.78 -11.89
CA GLN A 55 -9.23 12.68 -11.11
C GLN A 55 -8.52 11.34 -11.38
N GLN A 56 -8.12 11.09 -12.62
CA GLN A 56 -7.35 9.88 -12.97
C GLN A 56 -5.96 9.91 -12.33
N SER A 57 -5.30 11.08 -12.30
CA SER A 57 -4.02 11.27 -11.62
C SER A 57 -4.14 11.05 -10.11
N GLU A 58 -5.20 11.53 -9.47
CA GLU A 58 -5.49 11.25 -8.06
C GLU A 58 -5.72 9.76 -7.80
N LEU A 59 -6.54 9.09 -8.63
CA LEU A 59 -6.77 7.65 -8.52
C LEU A 59 -5.50 6.82 -8.75
N SER A 60 -4.61 7.27 -9.65
CA SER A 60 -3.29 6.68 -9.83
C SER A 60 -2.45 6.78 -8.56
N ALA A 61 -2.39 7.97 -7.95
CA ALA A 61 -1.65 8.19 -6.72
C ALA A 61 -2.22 7.36 -5.55
N LEU A 62 -3.55 7.30 -5.41
CA LEU A 62 -4.20 6.47 -4.38
C LEU A 62 -3.88 4.98 -4.55
N ARG A 63 -3.87 4.46 -5.78
CA ARG A 63 -3.49 3.06 -6.04
C ARG A 63 -2.03 2.78 -5.70
N LYS A 64 -1.13 3.72 -5.98
CA LYS A 64 0.27 3.63 -5.53
C LYS A 64 0.38 3.65 -4.01
N ALA A 65 -0.49 4.40 -3.33
CA ALA A 65 -0.62 4.43 -1.87
C ALA A 65 -1.34 3.19 -1.28
N GLY A 66 -1.70 2.21 -2.11
CA GLY A 66 -2.30 0.95 -1.67
C GLY A 66 -3.83 0.93 -1.64
N TYR A 67 -4.50 1.97 -2.13
CA TYR A 67 -5.97 1.95 -2.25
C TYR A 67 -6.43 0.95 -3.31
N ASN A 68 -7.23 -0.03 -2.89
CA ASN A 68 -7.81 -1.03 -3.77
C ASN A 68 -9.26 -1.33 -3.35
N PRO A 69 -10.26 -0.65 -3.94
CA PRO A 69 -11.66 -0.83 -3.56
C PRO A 69 -12.20 -2.20 -3.98
N SER A 70 -13.12 -2.76 -3.18
CA SER A 70 -13.83 -3.99 -3.56
C SER A 70 -14.64 -3.79 -4.84
N PRO A 71 -14.59 -4.74 -5.81
CA PRO A 71 -15.43 -4.69 -7.01
C PRO A 71 -16.95 -4.71 -6.72
N TRP A 72 -17.35 -5.22 -5.55
CA TRP A 72 -18.75 -5.48 -5.20
C TRP A 72 -19.34 -4.46 -4.21
N ASN A 73 -18.62 -3.37 -3.91
CA ASN A 73 -19.02 -2.34 -2.92
C ASN A 73 -19.36 -2.91 -1.52
N ASP A 74 -18.79 -4.06 -1.18
CA ASP A 74 -19.00 -4.77 0.10
C ASP A 74 -17.80 -4.63 1.04
N ASP A 75 -16.93 -3.65 0.77
CA ASP A 75 -15.72 -3.42 1.54
C ASP A 75 -16.06 -2.94 2.98
N PRO A 76 -15.78 -3.75 4.01
CA PRO A 76 -16.08 -3.38 5.39
C PRO A 76 -15.11 -2.31 5.94
N LYS A 77 -14.03 -1.99 5.21
CA LYS A 77 -13.04 -0.97 5.56
C LYS A 77 -13.19 0.31 4.74
N PHE A 78 -14.31 0.46 4.03
CA PHE A 78 -14.67 1.73 3.43
C PHE A 78 -15.35 2.64 4.46
N PRO A 79 -14.90 3.89 4.65
CA PRO A 79 -13.89 4.63 3.88
C PRO A 79 -12.48 4.65 4.50
N GLU A 80 -12.19 3.86 5.53
CA GLU A 80 -10.92 3.88 6.26
C GLU A 80 -9.70 3.69 5.35
N ASP A 81 -9.75 2.72 4.43
CA ASP A 81 -8.64 2.42 3.51
C ASP A 81 -8.41 3.54 2.49
N LEU A 82 -9.49 4.21 2.05
CA LEU A 82 -9.40 5.41 1.23
C LEU A 82 -8.68 6.54 1.98
N HIS A 83 -9.10 6.81 3.22
CA HIS A 83 -8.46 7.85 4.04
C HIS A 83 -7.01 7.52 4.37
N ALA A 84 -6.67 6.24 4.56
CA ALA A 84 -5.29 5.82 4.79
C ALA A 84 -4.40 6.11 3.58
N ALA A 85 -4.86 5.74 2.38
CA ALA A 85 -4.15 6.04 1.14
C ALA A 85 -4.06 7.55 0.89
N GLN A 86 -5.13 8.31 1.16
CA GLN A 86 -5.13 9.76 0.98
C GLN A 86 -4.05 10.44 1.83
N ARG A 87 -3.88 10.05 3.10
CA ARG A 87 -2.82 10.60 3.96
C ARG A 87 -1.42 10.36 3.40
N LEU A 88 -1.19 9.20 2.77
CA LEU A 88 0.09 8.90 2.13
C LEU A 88 0.31 9.78 0.90
N VAL A 89 -0.73 9.95 0.06
CA VAL A 89 -0.68 10.86 -1.10
C VAL A 89 -0.41 12.30 -0.65
N ASP A 90 -1.04 12.76 0.43
CA ASP A 90 -0.80 14.09 1.00
C ASP A 90 0.65 14.25 1.45
N HIS A 91 1.19 13.25 2.16
CA HIS A 91 2.59 13.26 2.59
C HIS A 91 3.58 13.27 1.40
N TRP A 92 3.33 12.46 0.37
CA TRP A 92 4.15 12.47 -0.84
C TRP A 92 4.04 13.79 -1.58
N PHE A 93 2.85 14.39 -1.63
CA PHE A 93 2.67 15.70 -2.25
C PHE A 93 3.49 16.79 -1.54
N GLU A 94 3.49 16.80 -0.21
CA GLU A 94 4.28 17.75 0.58
C GLU A 94 5.80 17.57 0.40
N THR A 95 6.26 16.33 0.34
CA THR A 95 7.70 16.02 0.31
C THR A 95 8.30 15.99 -1.09
N GLU A 96 7.52 15.63 -2.12
CA GLU A 96 8.00 15.42 -3.50
C GLU A 96 7.57 16.53 -4.47
N CYS A 97 6.47 17.26 -4.19
CA CYS A 97 5.88 18.22 -5.13
C CYS A 97 6.10 19.70 -4.72
N GLN A 98 7.20 20.04 -4.06
CA GLN A 98 7.47 21.40 -3.54
C GLN A 98 7.26 22.53 -4.56
N GLN A 99 7.66 22.32 -5.82
CA GLN A 99 7.48 23.29 -6.92
C GLN A 99 6.01 23.55 -7.31
N PHE A 100 5.07 22.71 -6.86
CA PHE A 100 3.65 22.77 -7.16
C PHE A 100 2.79 23.12 -5.95
N GLN A 101 3.40 23.39 -4.78
CA GLN A 101 2.62 23.80 -3.61
C GLN A 101 2.05 25.21 -3.83
N PRO A 102 0.76 25.42 -3.51
CA PRO A 102 0.21 26.77 -3.46
C PRO A 102 0.93 27.54 -2.35
N GLY A 103 1.51 28.69 -2.72
CA GLY A 103 2.20 29.59 -1.79
C GLY A 103 1.26 30.37 -0.87
#